data_AF-A0A5N5G702-F1
#
_entry.id   AF-A0A5N5G702-F1
#
_cell.length_a   1.000
_cell.length_b   1.000
_cell.length_c   1.000
_cell.angle_alpha   90.00
_cell.angle_beta   90.00
_cell.angle_gamma   90.00
#
_symmetry.space_group_name_H-M   'P 1'
#
loop_
_entity.id
_entity.type
_entity.pdbx_description
1 polymer ?
#
loop_
_entity_poly.entity_id
_entity_poly.type
_entity_poly.pdbx_seq_one_letter_code
_entity_poly.pdbx_strand_id
1 'polypeptide(L)' 'MESTIKHAIVIKVMGRTGFRGQNRFIMRNVKGPVREGDILTLLESEREARRLQ' A
#
# COMPACT_ATOMS: atom_id res chain seq x y z
N MET A 1 -8.19 2.62 21.40
CA MET A 1 -6.98 2.79 20.57
C MET A 1 -7.43 3.51 19.31
N GLU A 2 -7.20 4.83 19.21
CA GLU A 2 -7.47 5.55 17.96
C GLU A 2 -6.43 5.10 16.93
N SER A 3 -6.83 4.24 15.99
CA SER A 3 -6.03 4.05 14.78
C SER A 3 -6.17 5.31 13.94
N THR A 4 -5.11 6.11 13.86
CA THR A 4 -5.09 7.28 12.97
C THR A 4 -5.24 6.78 11.54
N ILE A 5 -6.41 6.99 10.96
CA ILE A 5 -6.70 6.67 9.56
C ILE A 5 -5.83 7.57 8.68
N LYS A 6 -5.13 6.98 7.71
CA LYS A 6 -4.34 7.73 6.72
C LYS A 6 -4.85 7.47 5.32
N HIS A 7 -4.92 8.51 4.51
CA HIS A 7 -5.16 8.38 3.08
C HIS A 7 -3.83 8.31 2.34
N ALA A 8 -3.74 7.41 1.36
CA ALA A 8 -2.57 7.24 0.52
C ALA A 8 -2.98 7.18 -0.95
N ILE A 9 -2.15 7.72 -1.82
CA ILE A 9 -2.34 7.66 -3.27
C ILE A 9 -1.58 6.44 -3.80
N VAL A 10 -2.21 5.68 -4.69
CA VAL A 10 -1.56 4.57 -5.38
C VAL A 10 -0.56 5.14 -6.38
N ILE A 11 0.73 5.02 -6.07
CA ILE A 11 1.80 5.50 -6.95
C ILE A 11 2.16 4.47 -8.01
N LYS A 12 2.10 3.18 -7.67
CA LYS A 12 2.47 2.10 -8.59
C LYS A 12 1.72 0.82 -8.27
N VAL A 13 1.14 0.18 -9.27
CA VAL A 13 0.54 -1.16 -9.15
C VAL A 13 1.58 -2.19 -9.54
N MET A 14 1.93 -3.07 -8.59
CA MET A 14 2.97 -4.08 -8.77
C MET A 14 2.35 -5.48 -8.69
N GLY A 15 2.91 -6.41 -9.47
CA GLY A 15 2.56 -7.83 -9.41
C GLY A 15 3.34 -8.57 -8.32
N ARG A 16 4.21 -9.49 -8.71
CA ARG A 16 4.90 -10.44 -7.81
C ARG A 16 6.30 -10.01 -7.35
N THR A 17 6.66 -8.73 -7.43
CA THR A 17 8.03 -8.27 -7.13
C THR A 17 8.06 -7.22 -6.02
N GLY A 18 9.10 -7.29 -5.19
CA GLY A 18 9.35 -6.33 -4.11
C GLY A 18 9.99 -5.05 -4.63
N PHE A 19 9.64 -3.93 -4.01
CA PHE A 19 10.21 -2.62 -4.29
C PHE A 19 11.40 -2.33 -3.35
N ARG A 20 12.49 -1.79 -3.87
CA ARG A 20 13.66 -1.31 -3.10
C ARG A 20 13.83 0.20 -3.26
N GLY A 21 12.82 0.98 -2.93
CA GLY A 21 12.91 2.44 -3.00
C GLY A 21 13.38 3.06 -1.70
N GLN A 22 14.22 4.08 -1.82
CA GLN A 22 14.64 4.96 -0.72
C GLN A 22 13.67 6.14 -0.67
N ASN A 23 12.51 5.94 -0.02
CA ASN A 23 11.52 6.97 0.35
C ASN A 23 10.40 6.32 1.17
N ARG A 24 9.54 7.12 1.84
CA ARG A 24 8.41 6.65 2.67
C ARG A 24 7.24 6.11 1.83
N PHE A 25 7.51 5.12 0.97
CA PHE A 25 6.49 4.34 0.28
C PHE A 25 6.19 3.07 1.06
N ILE A 26 4.93 2.69 1.13
CA ILE A 26 4.48 1.45 1.78
C ILE A 26 3.85 0.57 0.73
N MET A 27 4.30 -0.68 0.65
CA MET A 27 3.62 -1.69 -0.16
C MET A 27 2.40 -2.23 0.59
N ARG A 28 1.25 -2.30 -0.08
CA ARG A 28 0.02 -2.92 0.43
C ARG A 28 -0.56 -3.88 -0.60
N ASN A 29 -1.10 -5.00 -0.12
CA ASN A 29 -1.91 -5.88 -0.94
C ASN A 29 -3.30 -5.27 -1.07
N VAL A 30 -3.84 -5.26 -2.27
CA VAL A 30 -5.19 -4.78 -2.57
C VAL A 30 -5.98 -5.94 -3.16
N LYS A 31 -7.23 -6.10 -2.71
CA LYS A 31 -8.16 -7.04 -3.31
C LYS A 31 -9.00 -6.30 -4.36
N GLY A 32 -8.98 -6.78 -5.60
CA GLY A 32 -9.74 -6.22 -6.71
C GLY A 32 -8.92 -5.28 -7.60
N PRO A 33 -9.55 -4.72 -8.64
CA PRO A 33 -8.89 -3.81 -9.58
C PRO A 33 -8.54 -2.49 -8.88
N VAL A 34 -7.33 -2.01 -9.11
CA VAL A 34 -6.83 -0.70 -8.65
C VAL A 34 -5.95 -0.11 -9.72
N ARG A 35 -5.91 1.22 -9.82
CA ARG A 35 -5.09 1.96 -10.79
C ARG A 35 -4.21 2.98 -10.07
N GLU A 36 -3.17 3.42 -10.75
CA GLU A 36 -2.34 4.54 -10.28
C GLU A 36 -3.20 5.81 -10.17
N GLY A 37 -3.03 6.56 -9.10
CA GLY A 37 -3.84 7.74 -8.77
C GLY A 37 -5.04 7.47 -7.86
N ASP A 38 -5.47 6.21 -7.69
CA ASP A 38 -6.55 5.88 -6.75
C ASP A 38 -6.15 6.22 -5.30
N ILE A 39 -7.14 6.60 -4.49
CA ILE A 39 -6.93 6.90 -3.06
C ILE A 39 -7.37 5.70 -2.23
N LEU A 40 -6.47 5.19 -1.40
CA LEU A 40 -6.72 4.11 -0.46
C LEU A 40 -6.70 4.63 0.97
N THR A 41 -7.55 4.04 1.80
CA THR A 41 -7.59 4.29 3.23
C THR A 41 -6.77 3.22 3.94
N LEU A 42 -5.71 3.65 4.63
CA LEU A 42 -4.83 2.81 5.42
C LEU A 42 -5.27 2.86 6.88
N LEU A 43 -5.73 1.71 7.39
CA LEU A 43 -6.04 1.54 8.82
C LEU A 43 -4.76 1.35 9.65
N GLU A 44 -3.68 0.91 9.01
CA GLU A 44 -2.35 0.78 9.59
C GLU A 44 -1.33 1.27 8.54
N SER A 45 -0.31 2.03 8.95
CA SER A 45 0.70 2.58 8.02
C SER A 45 2.13 2.25 8.42
N GLU A 46 2.34 1.29 9.32
CA GLU A 46 3.68 0.98 9.85
C GLU A 46 4.23 -0.34 9.28
N ARG A 47 3.36 -1.15 8.67
CA ARG A 47 3.69 -2.48 8.15
C ARG A 47 3.54 -2.52 6.64
N GLU A 48 4.46 -3.20 6.00
CA GLU A 48 4.37 -3.53 4.58
C GLU A 48 3.60 -4.84 4.35
N ALA A 49 3.08 -4.98 3.13
CA ALA A 49 2.47 -6.21 2.66
C ALA A 49 3.45 -7.38 2.67
N ARG A 50 2.98 -8.53 3.16
CA ARG A 50 3.63 -9.82 2.97
C ARG A 50 3.14 -10.45 1.67
N ARG A 51 3.95 -11.34 1.09
CA ARG A 51 3.54 -12.15 -0.06
C ARG A 51 2.29 -12.95 0.31
N LEU A 52 1.23 -12.80 -0.47
CA LEU A 52 0.07 -13.69 -0.41
C LEU A 52 0.49 -15.02 -1.05
N GLN A 53 0.35 -16.11 -0.31
CA GLN A 53 0.48 -17.48 -0.82
C GLN A 53 -0.87 -17.99 -1.30
#